data_AF-A0A256J0M8-F1
#
_entry.id   AF-A0A256J0M8-F1
#
_cell.length_a   1.000
_cell.length_b   1.000
_cell.length_c   1.000
_cell.angle_alpha   90.00
_cell.angle_beta   90.00
_cell.angle_gamma   90.00
#
_symmetry.space_group_name_H-M   'P 1'
#
loop_
_entity.id
_entity.type
_entity.pdbx_description
1 polymer ?
#
loop_
_entity_poly.entity_id
_entity_poly.type
_entity_poly.pdbx_seq_one_letter_code
_entity_poly.pdbx_strand_id
1 'polypeptide(L)'
;MPFGRLYTVAQSGGDEMVILRGAFPTVDPTVRLAIGLSIVLLLIGPPLYRAASVLSQQRRWIIFTGMLLLPFVLFLIVVLRIANPLLASGFLASEGLLGSPLFVNIWTVFWAIVLLLSWRQLSTTLVKRGVLLSKDQ
;
A
#
# COMPACT_ATOMS: atom_id res chain seq x y z
N MET A 1 0.45 0.90 2.60
CA MET A 1 1.38 2.05 2.49
C MET A 1 1.38 2.79 3.82
N PRO A 2 2.53 2.96 4.50
CA PRO A 2 2.59 3.54 5.83
C PRO A 2 1.95 4.93 5.92
N PHE A 3 2.35 5.88 5.06
CA PHE A 3 1.80 7.23 5.08
C PHE A 3 0.31 7.26 4.74
N GLY A 4 -0.13 6.45 3.76
CA GLY A 4 -1.55 6.36 3.40
C GLY A 4 -2.42 5.89 4.56
N ARG A 5 -1.97 4.91 5.35
CA ARG A 5 -2.68 4.41 6.54
C ARG A 5 -2.76 5.48 7.65
N LEU A 6 -1.66 6.22 7.87
CA LEU A 6 -1.66 7.35 8.81
C LEU A 6 -2.61 8.47 8.38
N TYR A 7 -2.58 8.83 7.09
CA TYR A 7 -3.43 9.86 6.51
C TYR A 7 -4.92 9.50 6.59
N THR A 8 -5.30 8.27 6.26
CA THR A 8 -6.72 7.85 6.30
C THR A 8 -7.28 7.88 7.71
N VAL A 9 -6.52 7.40 8.70
CA VAL A 9 -6.94 7.45 10.10
C VAL A 9 -7.00 8.89 10.61
N ALA A 10 -6.05 9.75 10.25
CA ALA A 10 -6.09 11.18 10.59
C ALA A 10 -7.36 11.88 10.06
N GLN A 11 -7.86 11.47 8.89
CA GLN A 11 -9.13 11.93 8.32
C GLN A 11 -10.36 11.23 8.93
N SER A 12 -10.19 10.52 10.06
CA SER A 12 -11.23 9.71 10.71
C SER A 12 -11.86 8.64 9.79
N GLY A 13 -11.13 8.20 8.77
CA GLY A 13 -11.55 7.21 7.78
C GLY A 13 -10.61 6.00 7.70
N GLY A 14 -10.78 5.20 6.65
CA GLY A 14 -10.03 3.96 6.44
C GLY A 14 -10.55 2.77 7.26
N ASP A 15 -9.96 1.60 7.01
CA ASP A 15 -10.40 0.32 7.58
C ASP A 15 -10.30 0.31 9.11
N GLU A 16 -9.27 0.96 9.66
CA GLU A 16 -9.01 1.03 11.10
C GLU A 16 -10.14 1.78 11.83
N MET A 17 -10.61 2.89 11.25
CA MET A 17 -11.72 3.66 11.83
C MET A 17 -13.07 2.99 11.65
N VAL A 18 -13.26 2.20 10.58
CA VAL A 18 -14.45 1.35 10.40
C VAL A 18 -14.50 0.28 11.48
N ILE A 19 -13.39 -0.42 11.71
CA ILE A 19 -13.29 -1.44 12.76
C ILE A 19 -13.53 -0.82 14.15
N LEU A 20 -12.90 0.32 14.45
CA LEU A 20 -13.09 0.99 15.74
C LEU A 20 -14.52 1.53 15.94
N ARG A 21 -15.20 1.97 14.87
CA ARG A 21 -16.62 2.35 14.92
C ARG A 21 -17.52 1.16 15.21
N GLY A 22 -17.24 0.01 14.59
CA GLY A 22 -18.00 -1.22 14.81
C GLY A 22 -17.77 -1.84 16.18
N ALA A 23 -16.52 -1.87 16.64
CA ALA A 23 -16.14 -2.49 17.91
C ALA A 23 -16.48 -1.61 19.13
N PHE A 24 -16.40 -0.29 18.99
CA PHE A 24 -16.61 0.67 20.09
C PHE A 24 -17.58 1.78 19.68
N PRO A 25 -18.87 1.49 19.46
CA PRO A 25 -19.83 2.45 18.94
C PRO A 25 -20.11 3.61 19.91
N THR A 26 -20.05 3.37 21.21
CA THR A 26 -20.37 4.32 22.30
C THR A 26 -19.21 5.24 22.69
N VAL A 27 -18.00 4.98 22.20
CA VAL A 27 -16.80 5.76 22.52
C VAL A 27 -16.79 7.08 21.73
N ASP A 28 -16.38 8.15 22.41
CA ASP A 28 -16.23 9.48 21.81
C ASP A 28 -15.38 9.44 20.53
N PRO A 29 -15.78 10.16 19.46
CA PRO A 29 -15.05 10.18 18.20
C PRO A 29 -13.57 10.59 18.34
N THR A 30 -13.26 11.50 19.25
CA THR A 30 -11.91 12.01 19.50
C THR A 30 -11.04 10.95 20.15
N VAL A 31 -11.60 10.21 21.11
CA VAL A 31 -10.93 9.10 21.77
C VAL A 31 -10.69 7.97 20.77
N ARG A 32 -11.68 7.68 19.92
CA ARG A 32 -11.54 6.70 18.84
C ARG A 32 -10.42 7.06 17.86
N LEU A 33 -10.33 8.33 17.48
CA LEU A 33 -9.26 8.85 16.62
C LEU A 33 -7.88 8.70 17.28
N ALA A 34 -7.77 9.05 18.57
CA ALA A 34 -6.52 8.93 19.32
C ALA A 34 -6.06 7.46 19.42
N ILE A 35 -6.98 6.53 19.65
CA ILE A 35 -6.70 5.08 19.66
C ILE A 35 -6.24 4.63 18.27
N GLY A 36 -6.97 5.00 17.22
CA GLY A 36 -6.62 4.64 15.85
C GLY A 36 -5.23 5.13 15.46
N LEU A 37 -4.92 6.40 15.72
CA LEU A 37 -3.60 6.98 15.47
C LEU A 37 -2.50 6.28 16.26
N SER A 38 -2.77 5.97 17.53
CA SER A 38 -1.80 5.28 18.40
C SER A 38 -1.47 3.89 17.87
N ILE A 39 -2.48 3.10 17.48
CA ILE A 39 -2.30 1.76 16.91
C ILE A 39 -1.51 1.84 15.60
N VAL A 40 -1.92 2.74 14.70
CA VAL A 40 -1.26 2.90 13.40
C VAL A 40 0.20 3.32 13.57
N LEU A 41 0.49 4.26 14.47
CA LEU A 41 1.85 4.71 14.75
C LEU A 41 2.70 3.59 15.36
N LEU A 42 2.12 2.77 16.25
CA LEU A 42 2.80 1.63 16.87
C LEU A 42 3.17 0.56 15.83
N LEU A 43 2.28 0.30 14.87
CA LEU A 43 2.53 -0.69 13.81
C LEU A 43 3.51 -0.18 12.73
N ILE A 44 3.48 1.13 12.45
CA ILE A 44 4.29 1.74 11.38
C ILE A 44 5.66 2.24 11.89
N GLY A 45 5.77 2.53 13.18
CA GLY A 45 7.02 3.03 13.80
C GLY A 45 8.22 2.11 13.58
N PRO A 46 8.14 0.80 13.89
CA PRO A 46 9.25 -0.14 13.71
C PRO A 46 9.77 -0.24 12.26
N PRO A 47 8.92 -0.42 11.22
CA PRO A 47 9.41 -0.45 9.84
C PRO A 47 9.95 0.92 9.37
N LEU A 48 9.37 2.04 9.82
CA LEU A 48 9.92 3.38 9.51
C LEU A 48 11.32 3.56 10.13
N TYR A 49 11.50 3.16 11.39
CA TYR A 49 12.78 3.26 12.07
C TYR A 49 13.85 2.41 11.38
N ARG A 50 13.51 1.14 11.09
CA ARG A 50 14.37 0.22 10.33
C ARG A 50 14.75 0.82 8.98
N ALA A 51 13.77 1.28 8.20
CA ALA A 51 14.01 1.90 6.91
C ALA A 51 14.95 3.10 7.04
N ALA A 52 14.73 3.99 8.01
CA ALA A 52 15.61 5.14 8.20
C ALA A 52 17.03 4.71 8.61
N SER A 53 17.20 3.73 9.49
CA SER A 53 18.51 3.29 9.99
C SER A 53 19.44 2.67 8.95
N VAL A 54 18.88 2.14 7.86
CA VAL A 54 19.64 1.45 6.80
C VAL A 54 20.19 2.42 5.75
N LEU A 55 19.65 3.64 5.66
CA LEU A 55 20.07 4.62 4.67
C LEU A 55 21.32 5.42 5.10
N SER A 56 22.22 5.64 4.14
CA SER A 56 23.42 6.46 4.32
C SER A 56 23.09 7.95 4.52
N GLN A 57 23.85 8.62 5.39
CA GLN A 57 23.54 9.95 5.93
C GLN A 57 23.34 11.04 4.86
N GLN A 58 24.04 10.95 3.72
CA GLN A 58 24.19 12.06 2.77
C GLN A 58 22.90 12.41 2.01
N ARG A 59 21.96 11.46 1.85
CA ARG A 59 20.65 11.69 1.21
C ARG A 59 19.49 10.97 1.91
N ARG A 60 19.69 10.51 3.14
CA ARG A 60 18.73 9.72 3.93
C ARG A 60 17.33 10.32 3.93
N TRP A 61 17.21 11.62 4.23
CA TRP A 61 15.90 12.27 4.35
C TRP A 61 15.17 12.44 3.02
N ILE A 62 15.87 12.70 1.93
CA ILE A 62 15.26 12.85 0.60
C ILE A 62 14.75 11.48 0.12
N ILE A 63 15.58 10.44 0.23
CA ILE A 63 15.22 9.10 -0.24
C ILE A 63 14.13 8.50 0.66
N PHE A 64 14.24 8.66 1.98
CA PHE A 64 13.24 8.19 2.92
C PHE A 64 11.88 8.86 2.71
N THR A 65 11.86 10.19 2.63
CA THR A 65 10.60 10.95 2.40
C THR A 65 10.02 10.64 1.03
N GLY A 66 10.87 10.51 0.00
CA GLY A 66 10.47 10.05 -1.32
C GLY A 66 9.83 8.67 -1.28
N MET A 67 10.48 7.68 -0.70
CA MET A 67 9.94 6.31 -0.57
C MET A 67 8.65 6.24 0.26
N LEU A 68 8.49 7.16 1.23
CA LEU A 68 7.31 7.22 2.08
C LEU A 68 6.12 7.89 1.39
N LEU A 69 6.36 9.00 0.70
CA LEU A 69 5.31 9.83 0.08
C LEU A 69 5.01 9.47 -1.36
N LEU A 70 6.01 9.08 -2.16
CA LEU A 70 5.83 8.73 -3.57
C LEU A 70 4.72 7.69 -3.80
N PRO A 71 4.68 6.53 -3.10
CA PRO A 71 3.59 5.57 -3.29
C PRO A 71 2.22 6.17 -2.92
N PHE A 72 2.16 7.06 -1.93
CA PHE A 72 0.93 7.75 -1.56
C PHE A 72 0.48 8.77 -2.61
N VAL A 73 1.39 9.59 -3.13
CA VAL A 73 1.10 10.56 -4.18
C VAL A 73 0.65 9.85 -5.46
N LEU A 74 1.33 8.77 -5.85
CA LEU A 74 0.92 7.94 -6.98
C LEU A 74 -0.48 7.37 -6.77
N PHE A 75 -0.79 6.90 -5.56
CA PHE A 75 -2.14 6.44 -5.22
C PHE A 75 -3.18 7.58 -5.35
N LEU A 76 -2.91 8.77 -4.82
CA LEU A 76 -3.82 9.91 -4.94
C LEU A 76 -4.12 10.25 -6.42
N ILE A 77 -3.11 10.24 -7.27
CA ILE A 77 -3.26 10.58 -8.69
C ILE A 77 -3.98 9.43 -9.42
N VAL A 78 -3.42 8.23 -9.37
CA VAL A 78 -3.92 7.09 -10.16
C VAL A 78 -5.29 6.65 -9.69
N VAL A 79 -5.50 6.52 -8.38
CA VAL A 79 -6.76 5.99 -7.84
C VAL A 79 -7.80 7.10 -7.71
N LEU A 80 -7.51 8.19 -7.00
CA LEU A 80 -8.54 9.20 -6.74
C LEU A 80 -8.80 10.14 -7.91
N ARG A 81 -7.79 10.48 -8.73
CA ARG A 81 -7.99 11.43 -9.85
C ARG A 81 -8.28 10.77 -11.18
N ILE A 82 -7.80 9.54 -11.41
CA ILE A 82 -8.01 8.84 -12.67
C ILE A 82 -9.08 7.75 -12.50
N ALA A 83 -8.84 6.76 -11.64
CA ALA A 83 -9.75 5.61 -11.53
C ALA A 83 -11.13 5.98 -10.98
N ASN A 84 -11.21 6.78 -9.92
CA ASN A 84 -12.49 7.14 -9.29
C ASN A 84 -13.43 7.93 -10.23
N PRO A 85 -12.98 8.97 -10.96
CA PRO A 85 -13.84 9.66 -11.92
C PRO A 85 -14.25 8.78 -13.10
N LEU A 86 -13.36 7.91 -13.58
CA LEU A 86 -13.67 6.94 -14.64
C LEU A 86 -14.67 5.87 -14.17
N LEU A 87 -14.67 5.55 -12.87
CA LEU A 87 -15.69 4.70 -12.24
C LEU A 87 -17.03 5.44 -12.11
N ALA A 88 -16.99 6.69 -11.65
CA ALA A 88 -18.19 7.52 -11.48
C ALA A 88 -18.87 7.87 -12.81
N SER A 89 -18.13 7.94 -13.92
CA SER A 89 -18.68 8.15 -15.26
C SER A 89 -19.37 6.91 -15.85
N GLY A 90 -19.43 5.79 -15.11
CA GLY A 90 -20.06 4.55 -15.56
C GLY A 90 -19.22 3.75 -16.56
N PHE A 91 -18.17 4.32 -17.12
CA PHE A 91 -17.29 3.65 -18.10
C PHE A 91 -16.64 2.40 -17.51
N LEU A 92 -16.15 2.51 -16.27
CA LEU A 92 -15.49 1.43 -15.53
C LEU A 92 -16.41 0.63 -14.60
N ALA A 93 -17.63 1.11 -14.38
CA ALA A 93 -18.66 0.47 -13.55
C ALA A 93 -19.62 -0.41 -14.36
N SER A 94 -19.43 -0.48 -15.68
CA SER A 94 -20.11 -1.46 -16.53
C SER A 94 -19.85 -2.88 -16.03
N GLU A 95 -20.87 -3.74 -16.07
CA GLU A 95 -20.73 -5.14 -15.69
C GLU A 95 -19.66 -5.79 -16.56
N GLY A 96 -18.58 -6.21 -15.92
CA GLY A 96 -17.55 -7.03 -16.54
C GLY A 96 -17.82 -8.51 -16.36
N LEU A 97 -16.77 -9.33 -16.49
CA LEU A 97 -16.85 -10.77 -16.26
C LEU A 97 -17.26 -11.06 -14.79
N LEU A 98 -18.19 -12.00 -14.62
CA LEU A 98 -18.67 -12.49 -13.31
C LEU A 98 -19.32 -11.43 -12.41
N GLY A 99 -19.89 -10.36 -12.98
CA GLY A 99 -20.51 -9.28 -12.20
C GLY A 99 -19.51 -8.35 -11.48
N SER A 100 -18.21 -8.50 -11.79
CA SER A 100 -17.18 -7.56 -11.32
C SER A 100 -17.12 -6.32 -12.22
N PRO A 101 -16.81 -5.12 -11.67
CA PRO A 101 -16.65 -3.92 -12.49
C PRO A 101 -15.59 -4.12 -13.59
N LEU A 102 -15.86 -3.66 -14.81
CA LEU A 102 -14.98 -3.83 -15.97
C LEU A 102 -13.54 -3.35 -15.70
N PHE A 103 -13.36 -2.33 -14.84
CA PHE A 103 -12.04 -1.90 -14.36
C PHE A 103 -11.21 -3.00 -13.72
N VAL A 104 -11.82 -3.82 -12.85
CA VAL A 104 -11.13 -4.89 -12.15
C VAL A 104 -10.63 -5.93 -13.14
N ASN A 105 -11.41 -6.21 -14.18
CA ASN A 105 -11.02 -7.13 -15.24
C ASN A 105 -9.85 -6.58 -16.08
N ILE A 106 -9.93 -5.32 -16.52
CA ILE A 106 -8.83 -4.67 -17.25
C ILE A 106 -7.55 -4.67 -16.40
N TRP A 107 -7.67 -4.30 -15.13
CA TRP A 107 -6.55 -4.24 -14.20
C TRP A 107 -5.91 -5.63 -13.99
N THR A 108 -6.74 -6.66 -13.86
CA THR A 108 -6.28 -8.05 -13.70
C THR A 108 -5.56 -8.55 -14.96
N VAL A 109 -6.12 -8.27 -16.14
CA VAL A 109 -5.49 -8.61 -17.43
C VAL A 109 -4.17 -7.87 -17.61
N PHE A 110 -4.12 -6.59 -17.25
CA PHE A 110 -2.88 -5.80 -17.28
C PHE A 110 -1.78 -6.46 -16.43
N TRP A 111 -2.08 -6.83 -15.18
CA TRP A 111 -1.10 -7.52 -14.34
C TRP A 111 -0.74 -8.91 -14.84
N ALA A 112 -1.67 -9.65 -15.43
CA ALA A 112 -1.38 -10.93 -16.06
C ALA A 112 -0.41 -10.77 -17.25
N ILE A 113 -0.58 -9.74 -18.08
CA ILE A 113 0.35 -9.42 -19.18
C ILE A 113 1.72 -9.03 -18.63
N VAL A 114 1.77 -8.12 -17.64
CA VAL A 114 3.03 -7.73 -16.99
C VAL A 114 3.74 -8.95 -16.41
N LEU A 115 3.01 -9.87 -15.77
CA LEU A 115 3.56 -11.12 -15.26
C LEU A 115 4.11 -12.00 -16.38
N LEU A 116 3.37 -12.19 -17.47
CA LEU A 116 3.82 -12.99 -18.62
C LEU A 116 5.08 -12.41 -19.28
N LEU A 117 5.14 -11.08 -19.45
CA LEU A 117 6.31 -10.39 -20.00
C LEU A 117 7.51 -10.48 -19.04
N SER A 118 7.27 -10.36 -17.74
CA SER A 118 8.30 -10.45 -16.69
C SER A 118 8.70 -11.90 -16.38
N TRP A 119 7.93 -12.89 -16.84
CA TRP A 119 8.15 -14.32 -16.58
C TRP A 119 9.55 -14.78 -16.98
N ARG A 120 10.08 -14.22 -18.08
CA ARG A 120 11.43 -14.53 -18.57
C ARG A 120 12.55 -13.92 -17.71
N GLN A 121 12.26 -12.88 -16.93
CA GLN A 121 13.22 -12.23 -16.02
C GLN A 121 13.06 -12.66 -14.55
N LEU A 122 11.99 -13.40 -14.24
CA LEU A 122 11.75 -13.98 -12.91
C LEU A 122 12.74 -15.11 -12.58
N SER A 123 13.20 -15.87 -13.58
CA SER A 123 14.18 -16.95 -13.38
C SER A 123 15.58 -16.46 -13.01
N THR A 124 15.95 -15.21 -13.34
CA THR A 124 17.25 -14.64 -13.03
C THR A 124 17.32 -13.92 -11.68
N THR A 125 16.18 -13.54 -11.10
CA THR A 125 16.08 -12.85 -9.79
C THR A 125 15.79 -13.77 -8.61
N LEU A 126 15.35 -15.00 -8.86
CA LEU A 126 15.30 -16.07 -7.87
C LEU A 126 16.73 -16.53 -7.54
N VAL A 127 17.34 -15.84 -6.57
CA VAL A 127 18.66 -16.19 -6.03
C VAL A 127 18.73 -17.67 -5.68
N LYS A 128 19.73 -18.32 -6.24
CA LYS A 128 20.20 -19.69 -5.96
C LYS A 128 20.50 -19.81 -4.45
N ARG A 129 19.55 -20.35 -3.69
CA ARG A 129 19.67 -20.69 -2.27
C ARG A 129 20.62 -21.89 -2.13
N GLY A 130 21.93 -21.70 -2.24
CA GLY A 130 22.87 -22.83 -2.24
C GLY A 130 24.37 -22.56 -2.13
N VAL A 131 24.83 -21.33 -1.88
CA VAL A 131 26.29 -21.05 -1.76
C VAL A 131 26.74 -20.80 -0.30
N LEU A 132 25.86 -20.97 0.69
CA LEU A 132 26.19 -20.76 2.12
C LEU A 132 26.61 -22.03 2.88
N LEU A 133 26.84 -23.17 2.22
CA LEU A 133 27.23 -24.43 2.90
C LEU A 133 28.59 -25.02 2.46
N SER A 134 29.48 -24.22 1.87
CA SER A 134 30.81 -24.72 1.46
C SER A 134 31.93 -23.82 1.95
N LYS A 135 31.91 -23.44 3.24
CA LYS A 135 33.07 -22.76 3.83
C LYS A 135 33.46 -23.22 5.24
N ASP A 136 32.89 -24.31 5.75
CA ASP A 136 33.26 -24.88 7.06
C ASP A 136 33.22 -26.42 7.08
N GLN A 137 33.78 -27.08 6.07
CA GLN A 137 34.28 -28.47 6.19
C GLN A 137 35.58 -28.63 5.42
#